data_AF-A0A842EXS5-F1
#
_entry.id   AF-A0A842EXS5-F1
#
_cell.length_a   1.000
_cell.length_b   1.000
_cell.length_c   1.000
_cell.angle_alpha   90.00
_cell.angle_beta   90.00
_cell.angle_gamma   90.00
#
_symmetry.space_group_name_H-M   'P 1'
#
loop_
_entity.id
_entity.type
_entity.pdbx_description
1 polymer ?
#
loop_
_entity_poly.entity_id
_entity_poly.type
_entity_poly.pdbx_seq_one_letter_code
_entity_poly.pdbx_strand_id
1 'polypeptide(L)'
;MKDKKKTLIIGAGLGGEFVIKQLNELNSEYEPVAILDDNLDKWNSRLQGVRIVGGLACLDGCIEKYKIEHIILVISTLDDKKRQEIISRIRAYNITCLILPDVFSTKHNKKVEIPELNYSELLPSRFEFQLDYKEVHREMRQKTVLITGAGGSIGSELASQILKCHPKKLILLGKGEGSIFQISTLLEQLKKEESYQGEVISVIADICDMEQLFRLFKQHKPDIVYHAAAHKHVPLMENNAYEAVKNNIVGTYNVIQASKETEVEKFTMVSTDKAVNPENIMGATKRLAEKLTLEIDTISKTKCNVVRFGNVLGSRGSVFPKLWEQIHRGVPLTITNPEMKRYFMTIPEASKLVISASMLTQRNAIFVLDMGEQVELDLMVDRLISLSGKKKEDIVMEYVGVRPGEKMSEELFNKEEFSSKVSNKVYEGNYYTSMSELLAIKDLMANYKGMDNETLRQKLLLLANQSVPQNVSMGL
;
A
#
# COMPACT_ATOMS: atom_id res chain seq x y z
N MET A 1 33.93 -23.62 32.55
CA MET A 1 32.80 -23.80 31.61
C MET A 1 31.62 -23.06 32.21
N LYS A 2 30.92 -22.20 31.46
CA LYS A 2 29.69 -21.57 31.97
C LYS A 2 28.67 -22.68 32.23
N ASP A 3 28.03 -22.67 33.40
CA ASP A 3 26.90 -23.58 33.68
C ASP A 3 25.81 -23.29 32.65
N LYS A 4 25.37 -24.35 31.94
CA LYS A 4 24.28 -24.23 30.97
C LYS A 4 22.95 -24.24 31.71
N LYS A 5 22.01 -23.43 31.23
CA LYS A 5 20.68 -23.28 31.82
C LYS A 5 19.82 -24.49 31.47
N LYS A 6 19.36 -25.20 32.49
CA LYS A 6 18.56 -26.42 32.29
C LYS A 6 17.21 -26.09 31.67
N THR A 7 16.97 -26.65 30.49
CA THR A 7 15.88 -26.27 29.62
C THR A 7 14.94 -27.45 29.40
N LEU A 8 13.64 -27.23 29.66
CA LEU A 8 12.57 -28.19 29.36
C LEU A 8 11.98 -27.86 28.00
N ILE A 9 11.85 -28.88 27.14
CA ILE A 9 11.17 -28.74 25.85
C ILE A 9 9.75 -29.28 25.99
N ILE A 10 8.76 -28.48 25.61
CA ILE A 10 7.35 -28.93 25.58
C ILE A 10 6.99 -29.12 24.10
N GLY A 11 6.84 -30.38 23.69
CA GLY A 11 6.56 -30.83 22.32
C GLY A 11 7.70 -31.66 21.72
N ALA A 12 7.45 -32.93 21.44
CA ALA A 12 8.39 -33.86 20.81
C ALA A 12 8.06 -34.09 19.33
N GLY A 13 7.55 -33.06 18.63
CA GLY A 13 7.34 -33.08 17.18
C GLY A 13 8.57 -32.62 16.40
N LEU A 14 8.40 -32.38 15.08
CA LEU A 14 9.47 -31.87 14.21
C LEU A 14 10.10 -30.57 14.73
N GLY A 15 9.29 -29.67 15.29
CA GLY A 15 9.80 -28.44 15.90
C GLY A 15 10.67 -28.71 17.14
N GLY A 16 10.25 -29.64 18.01
CA GLY A 16 11.04 -30.03 19.18
C GLY A 16 12.37 -30.66 18.79
N GLU A 17 12.37 -31.50 17.75
CA GLU A 17 13.58 -32.10 17.19
C GLU A 17 14.56 -31.04 16.65
N PHE A 18 14.04 -30.11 15.85
CA PHE A 18 14.83 -29.01 15.30
C PHE A 18 15.48 -28.16 16.40
N VAL A 19 14.73 -27.79 17.44
CA VAL A 19 15.24 -27.00 18.56
C VAL A 19 16.36 -27.71 19.29
N ILE A 20 16.16 -28.98 19.66
CA ILE A 20 17.18 -29.74 20.40
C ILE A 20 18.46 -29.85 19.56
N LYS A 21 18.33 -30.10 18.25
CA LYS A 21 19.46 -30.14 17.33
C LYS A 21 20.23 -28.81 17.32
N GLN A 22 19.54 -27.67 17.20
CA GLN A 22 20.17 -26.35 17.20
C GLN A 22 20.84 -26.02 18.54
N LEU A 23 20.22 -26.35 19.67
CA LEU A 23 20.82 -26.12 20.99
C LEU A 23 22.12 -26.91 21.20
N ASN A 24 22.17 -28.14 20.67
CA ASN A 24 23.34 -29.00 20.74
C ASN A 24 24.46 -28.56 19.78
N GLU A 25 24.11 -28.13 18.55
CA GLU A 25 25.08 -27.74 17.51
C GLU A 25 25.70 -26.35 17.75
N LEU A 26 24.94 -25.39 18.28
CA LEU A 26 25.37 -23.99 18.40
C LEU A 26 26.13 -23.66 19.70
N ASN A 27 26.56 -24.67 20.47
CA ASN A 27 27.14 -24.51 21.81
C ASN A 27 26.34 -23.52 22.68
N SER A 28 25.02 -23.69 22.69
CA SER A 28 24.07 -22.77 23.32
C SER A 28 24.27 -22.67 24.84
N GLU A 29 23.82 -21.54 25.42
CA GLU A 29 23.70 -21.37 26.86
C GLU A 29 22.60 -22.26 27.48
N TYR A 30 21.72 -22.84 26.66
CA TYR A 30 20.62 -23.71 27.07
C TYR A 30 20.99 -25.19 26.94
N GLU A 31 20.71 -25.98 27.97
CA GLU A 31 20.88 -27.43 27.97
C GLU A 31 19.51 -28.13 28.01
N PRO A 32 19.08 -28.81 26.94
CA PRO A 32 17.81 -29.54 26.95
C PRO A 32 17.93 -30.81 27.81
N VAL A 33 17.24 -30.86 28.96
CA VAL A 33 17.37 -31.95 29.95
C VAL A 33 16.17 -32.91 29.97
N ALA A 34 15.01 -32.47 29.49
CA ALA A 34 13.79 -33.28 29.43
C ALA A 34 12.83 -32.76 28.36
N ILE A 35 11.93 -33.64 27.88
CA ILE A 35 10.85 -33.30 26.96
C ILE A 35 9.51 -33.75 27.54
N LEU A 36 8.48 -32.92 27.41
CA LEU A 36 7.08 -33.29 27.64
C LEU A 36 6.29 -33.31 26.33
N ASP A 37 5.51 -34.37 26.10
CA ASP A 37 4.60 -34.51 24.95
C ASP A 37 3.41 -35.37 25.38
N ASP A 38 2.18 -34.94 25.09
CA ASP A 38 0.97 -35.67 25.49
C ASP A 38 0.72 -36.92 24.64
N ASN A 39 1.50 -37.14 23.57
CA ASN A 39 1.45 -38.38 22.81
C ASN A 39 2.09 -39.53 23.62
N LEU A 40 1.24 -40.40 24.15
CA LEU A 40 1.61 -41.58 24.94
C LEU A 40 2.60 -42.50 24.22
N ASP A 41 2.52 -42.62 22.88
CA ASP A 41 3.39 -43.51 22.10
C ASP A 41 4.86 -43.07 22.14
N LYS A 42 5.12 -41.81 22.49
CA LYS A 42 6.47 -41.25 22.55
C LYS A 42 7.10 -41.35 23.94
N TRP A 43 6.34 -41.71 24.97
CA TRP A 43 6.85 -41.72 26.33
C TRP A 43 7.99 -42.73 26.50
N ASN A 44 8.97 -42.40 27.35
CA ASN A 44 10.18 -43.18 27.57
C ASN A 44 11.12 -43.34 26.36
N SER A 45 10.78 -42.78 25.20
CA SER A 45 11.70 -42.67 24.08
C SER A 45 12.64 -41.47 24.25
N ARG A 46 13.61 -41.34 23.33
CA ARG A 46 14.54 -40.21 23.27
C ARG A 46 14.43 -39.51 21.92
N LEU A 47 14.48 -38.18 21.94
CA LEU A 47 14.58 -37.33 20.75
C LEU A 47 15.91 -36.59 20.82
N GLN A 48 16.78 -36.81 19.83
CA GLN A 48 18.12 -36.18 19.77
C GLN A 48 18.91 -36.33 21.09
N GLY A 49 18.80 -37.52 21.72
CA GLY A 49 19.47 -37.86 22.98
C GLY A 49 18.73 -37.47 24.26
N VAL A 50 17.72 -36.59 24.19
CA VAL A 50 16.95 -36.09 25.35
C VAL A 50 15.71 -36.95 25.58
N ARG A 51 15.40 -37.29 26.82
CA ARG A 51 14.30 -38.22 27.16
C ARG A 51 12.94 -37.52 27.18
N ILE A 52 11.93 -38.19 26.64
CA ILE A 52 10.51 -37.82 26.79
C ILE A 52 10.00 -38.43 28.08
N VAL A 53 9.75 -37.59 29.08
CA VAL A 53 9.55 -38.01 30.47
C VAL A 53 8.07 -38.09 30.89
N GLY A 54 7.15 -37.64 30.04
CA GLY A 54 5.71 -37.70 30.25
C GLY A 54 4.96 -36.65 29.45
N GLY A 55 3.68 -36.47 29.76
CA GLY A 55 2.84 -35.40 29.22
C GLY A 55 2.85 -34.13 30.09
N LEU A 56 2.03 -33.15 29.72
CA LEU A 56 1.91 -31.86 30.42
C LEU A 56 1.43 -31.98 31.87
N ALA A 57 0.77 -33.09 32.23
CA ALA A 57 0.42 -33.39 33.61
C ALA A 57 1.67 -33.48 34.52
N CYS A 58 2.83 -33.84 33.97
CA CYS A 58 4.08 -34.01 34.70
C CYS A 58 4.91 -32.71 34.80
N LEU A 59 4.41 -31.58 34.29
CA LEU A 59 5.14 -30.31 34.22
C LEU A 59 5.76 -29.91 35.56
N ASP A 60 4.94 -29.85 36.60
CA ASP A 60 5.33 -29.35 37.92
C ASP A 60 6.43 -30.24 38.54
N GLY A 61 6.23 -31.56 38.51
CA GLY A 61 7.23 -32.53 38.98
C GLY A 61 8.52 -32.53 38.14
N CYS A 62 8.46 -32.18 36.85
CA CYS A 62 9.65 -32.06 36.01
C CYS A 62 10.45 -30.79 36.35
N ILE A 63 9.78 -29.67 36.59
CA ILE A 63 10.42 -28.42 37.00
C ILE A 63 11.25 -28.64 38.26
N GLU A 64 10.66 -29.26 39.28
CA GLU A 64 11.33 -29.53 40.56
C GLU A 64 12.47 -30.55 40.41
N LYS A 65 12.19 -31.70 39.79
CA LYS A 65 13.15 -32.81 39.68
C LYS A 65 14.39 -32.45 38.88
N TYR A 66 14.21 -31.77 37.74
CA TYR A 66 15.30 -31.44 36.84
C TYR A 66 15.90 -30.06 37.11
N LYS A 67 15.33 -29.29 38.06
CA LYS A 67 15.72 -27.90 38.36
C LYS A 67 15.72 -27.03 37.09
N ILE A 68 14.57 -26.97 36.44
CA ILE A 68 14.40 -26.27 35.17
C ILE A 68 14.49 -24.76 35.36
N GLU A 69 15.30 -24.09 34.54
CA GLU A 69 15.49 -22.62 34.54
C GLU A 69 14.83 -21.96 33.31
N HIS A 70 14.63 -22.72 32.23
CA HIS A 70 14.02 -22.25 31.00
C HIS A 70 13.06 -23.28 30.42
N ILE A 71 11.99 -22.81 29.78
CA ILE A 71 11.05 -23.66 29.05
C ILE A 71 10.95 -23.17 27.60
N ILE A 72 11.02 -24.10 26.65
CA ILE A 72 10.73 -23.81 25.25
C ILE A 72 9.46 -24.57 24.85
N LEU A 73 8.42 -23.83 24.47
CA LEU A 73 7.15 -24.37 24.00
C LEU A 73 7.16 -24.50 22.48
N VAL A 74 7.05 -25.74 21.99
CA VAL A 74 7.16 -26.13 20.58
C VAL A 74 6.03 -27.07 20.14
N ILE A 75 4.84 -26.93 20.74
CA ILE A 75 3.64 -27.66 20.30
C ILE A 75 2.82 -26.77 19.38
N SER A 76 2.95 -27.00 18.08
CA SER A 76 2.27 -26.24 17.04
C SER A 76 0.82 -26.68 16.77
N THR A 77 0.30 -27.64 17.53
CA THR A 77 -1.07 -28.18 17.39
C THR A 77 -1.96 -27.92 18.61
N LEU A 78 -1.52 -27.08 19.55
CA LEU A 78 -2.34 -26.72 20.72
C LEU A 78 -3.47 -25.77 20.30
N ASP A 79 -4.66 -26.02 20.82
CA ASP A 79 -5.71 -25.00 20.80
C ASP A 79 -5.32 -23.82 21.72
N ASP A 80 -5.81 -22.62 21.42
CA ASP A 80 -5.46 -21.40 22.15
C ASP A 80 -5.78 -21.49 23.65
N LYS A 81 -6.83 -22.23 24.01
CA LYS A 81 -7.24 -22.44 25.40
C LYS A 81 -6.20 -23.24 26.18
N LYS A 82 -5.73 -24.36 25.64
CA LYS A 82 -4.66 -25.18 26.22
C LYS A 82 -3.32 -24.46 26.23
N ARG A 83 -3.02 -23.66 25.20
CA ARG A 83 -1.81 -22.84 25.17
C ARG A 83 -1.80 -21.84 26.33
N GLN A 84 -2.90 -21.13 26.56
CA GLN A 84 -3.03 -20.19 27.69
C GLN A 84 -2.97 -20.90 29.04
N GLU A 85 -3.56 -22.10 29.15
CA GLU A 85 -3.47 -22.94 30.35
C GLU A 85 -2.03 -23.35 30.67
N ILE A 86 -1.24 -23.76 29.67
CA ILE A 86 0.16 -24.11 29.86
C ILE A 86 0.98 -22.89 30.28
N ILE A 87 0.76 -21.75 29.62
CA ILE A 87 1.46 -20.50 29.95
C ILE A 87 1.13 -20.04 31.36
N SER A 88 -0.14 -20.13 31.80
CA SER A 88 -0.54 -19.74 33.15
C SER A 88 0.09 -20.64 34.21
N ARG A 89 0.16 -21.95 33.97
CA ARG A 89 0.87 -22.91 34.84
C ARG A 89 2.36 -22.58 34.94
N ILE A 90 3.02 -22.27 33.82
CA ILE A 90 4.45 -21.90 33.82
C ILE A 90 4.71 -20.59 34.57
N ARG A 91 3.83 -19.59 34.45
CA ARG A 91 3.96 -18.30 35.16
C ARG A 91 4.04 -18.45 36.68
N ALA A 92 3.44 -19.49 37.24
CA ALA A 92 3.49 -19.76 38.68
C ALA A 92 4.92 -20.05 39.20
N TYR A 93 5.85 -20.45 38.32
CA TYR A 93 7.20 -20.90 38.69
C TYR A 93 8.29 -19.83 38.50
N ASN A 94 7.96 -18.61 38.07
CA ASN A 94 8.93 -17.54 37.75
C ASN A 94 10.04 -17.99 36.76
N ILE A 95 9.70 -18.90 35.85
CA ILE A 95 10.60 -19.46 34.83
C ILE A 95 10.37 -18.75 33.49
N THR A 96 11.47 -18.46 32.78
CA THR A 96 11.39 -17.85 31.45
C THR A 96 10.86 -18.86 30.42
N CYS A 97 9.77 -18.51 29.74
CA CYS A 97 9.16 -19.33 28.70
C CYS A 97 9.35 -18.70 27.32
N LEU A 98 10.05 -19.39 26.42
CA LEU A 98 10.19 -19.02 25.02
C LEU A 98 9.19 -19.81 24.19
N ILE A 99 8.35 -19.11 23.42
CA ILE A 99 7.37 -19.74 22.53
C ILE A 99 7.87 -19.59 21.11
N LEU A 100 8.07 -20.70 20.42
CA LEU A 100 8.47 -20.65 19.02
C LEU A 100 7.25 -20.44 18.10
N PRO A 101 7.36 -19.56 17.09
CA PRO A 101 6.32 -19.40 16.09
C PRO A 101 6.12 -20.70 15.30
N ASP A 102 4.91 -20.91 14.80
CA ASP A 102 4.54 -22.10 14.06
C ASP A 102 5.13 -22.09 12.64
N VAL A 103 6.37 -22.55 12.51
CA VAL A 103 7.04 -22.78 11.22
C VAL A 103 7.00 -24.25 10.80
N PHE A 104 6.47 -25.14 11.64
CA PHE A 104 6.58 -26.60 11.45
C PHE A 104 5.25 -27.38 11.48
N SER A 105 4.08 -26.75 11.71
CA SER A 105 2.81 -27.47 11.60
C SER A 105 2.45 -27.74 10.14
N THR A 106 2.25 -29.03 9.85
CA THR A 106 1.59 -29.48 8.62
C THR A 106 0.06 -29.40 8.74
N LYS A 107 -0.48 -29.03 9.91
CA LYS A 107 -1.92 -28.91 10.19
C LYS A 107 -2.49 -27.50 9.95
N HIS A 108 -1.66 -26.46 9.79
CA HIS A 108 -2.09 -25.13 9.34
C HIS A 108 -1.95 -24.92 7.83
N ASN A 109 -2.25 -25.95 7.02
CA ASN A 109 -2.69 -25.74 5.64
C ASN A 109 -4.20 -25.43 5.55
N LYS A 110 -4.89 -25.16 6.66
CA LYS A 110 -6.03 -24.24 6.58
C LYS A 110 -5.44 -22.85 6.39
N LYS A 111 -5.43 -22.37 5.14
CA LYS A 111 -5.46 -20.93 4.88
C LYS A 111 -6.43 -20.34 5.90
N VAL A 112 -5.94 -19.46 6.78
CA VAL A 112 -6.86 -18.61 7.53
C VAL A 112 -7.62 -17.86 6.43
N GLU A 113 -8.87 -18.24 6.21
CA GLU A 113 -9.75 -17.52 5.31
C GLU A 113 -9.99 -16.17 5.97
N ILE A 114 -9.21 -15.19 5.54
CA ILE A 114 -9.37 -13.81 5.96
C ILE A 114 -10.63 -13.32 5.25
N PRO A 115 -11.70 -12.97 5.99
CA PRO A 115 -12.92 -12.48 5.38
C PRO A 115 -12.63 -11.23 4.55
N GLU A 116 -13.39 -11.02 3.48
CA GLU A 116 -13.33 -9.75 2.76
C GLU A 116 -13.84 -8.63 3.67
N LEU A 117 -13.09 -7.53 3.73
CA LEU A 117 -13.45 -6.36 4.52
C LEU A 117 -14.16 -5.34 3.64
N ASN A 118 -15.38 -4.98 4.02
CA ASN A 118 -16.05 -3.85 3.41
C ASN A 118 -15.50 -2.53 3.97
N TYR A 119 -14.56 -1.92 3.23
CA TYR A 119 -13.89 -0.70 3.66
C TYR A 119 -14.80 0.52 3.85
N SER A 120 -16.02 0.53 3.27
CA SER A 120 -16.97 1.63 3.51
C SER A 120 -17.44 1.69 4.97
N GLU A 121 -17.47 0.55 5.66
CA GLU A 121 -17.90 0.46 7.06
C GLU A 121 -16.90 1.10 8.03
N LEU A 122 -15.67 1.35 7.60
CA LEU A 122 -14.70 2.13 8.38
C LEU A 122 -15.01 3.63 8.39
N LEU A 123 -15.83 4.14 7.46
CA LEU A 123 -16.24 5.54 7.34
C LEU A 123 -17.77 5.70 7.30
N PRO A 124 -18.50 5.27 8.34
CA PRO A 124 -19.96 5.19 8.31
C PRO A 124 -20.65 6.56 8.16
N SER A 125 -19.99 7.64 8.56
CA SER A 125 -20.52 9.02 8.48
C SER A 125 -20.28 9.71 7.15
N ARG A 126 -19.60 9.06 6.19
CA ARG A 126 -19.24 9.68 4.92
C ARG A 126 -20.18 9.23 3.80
N PHE A 127 -20.95 10.17 3.25
CA PHE A 127 -21.77 9.90 2.06
C PHE A 127 -20.89 9.69 0.82
N GLU A 128 -21.05 8.54 0.16
CA GLU A 128 -20.31 8.20 -1.06
C GLU A 128 -20.75 9.11 -2.22
N PHE A 129 -19.78 9.64 -2.97
CA PHE A 129 -20.04 10.43 -4.16
C PHE A 129 -20.71 9.58 -5.25
N GLN A 130 -21.78 10.10 -5.83
CA GLN A 130 -22.49 9.47 -6.95
C GLN A 130 -22.04 10.12 -8.25
N LEU A 131 -21.53 9.31 -9.17
CA LEU A 131 -21.15 9.77 -10.50
C LEU A 131 -22.39 9.86 -11.38
N ASP A 132 -22.54 10.97 -12.11
CA ASP A 132 -23.53 11.05 -13.19
C ASP A 132 -23.01 10.28 -14.41
N TYR A 133 -23.24 8.96 -14.44
CA TYR A 133 -22.83 8.11 -15.55
C TYR A 133 -23.47 8.53 -16.87
N LYS A 134 -24.64 9.19 -16.89
CA LYS A 134 -25.28 9.64 -18.13
C LYS A 134 -24.50 10.79 -18.73
N GLU A 135 -24.08 11.74 -17.90
CA GLU A 135 -23.23 12.85 -18.32
C GLU A 135 -21.90 12.34 -18.87
N VAL A 136 -21.19 11.52 -18.09
CA VAL A 136 -19.89 10.98 -18.48
C VAL A 136 -20.00 10.09 -19.73
N HIS A 137 -21.07 9.31 -19.86
CA HIS A 137 -21.33 8.53 -21.07
C HIS A 137 -21.43 9.40 -22.32
N ARG A 138 -22.07 10.57 -22.26
CA ARG A 138 -22.17 11.46 -23.43
C ARG A 138 -20.80 11.92 -23.93
N GLU A 139 -19.85 12.14 -23.02
CA GLU A 139 -18.49 12.56 -23.36
C GLU A 139 -17.61 11.37 -23.81
N MET A 140 -17.74 10.22 -23.15
CA MET A 140 -16.89 9.05 -23.40
C MET A 140 -17.39 8.13 -24.52
N ARG A 141 -18.67 8.21 -24.91
CA ARG A 141 -19.21 7.39 -26.00
C ARG A 141 -18.42 7.68 -27.28
N GLN A 142 -18.07 6.62 -28.01
CA GLN A 142 -17.20 6.66 -29.20
C GLN A 142 -15.71 6.92 -28.94
N LYS A 143 -15.31 7.22 -27.70
CA LYS A 143 -13.90 7.49 -27.35
C LYS A 143 -13.12 6.22 -27.05
N THR A 144 -11.83 6.27 -27.34
CA THR A 144 -10.82 5.33 -26.87
C THR A 144 -10.20 5.87 -25.59
N VAL A 145 -10.36 5.15 -24.49
CA VAL A 145 -9.83 5.52 -23.17
C VAL A 145 -8.67 4.61 -22.83
N LEU A 146 -7.53 5.18 -22.45
CA LEU A 146 -6.34 4.44 -22.00
C LEU A 146 -6.08 4.71 -20.53
N ILE A 147 -5.83 3.65 -19.76
CA ILE A 147 -5.48 3.74 -18.34
C ILE A 147 -4.10 3.11 -18.15
N THR A 148 -3.11 3.91 -17.77
CA THR A 148 -1.81 3.36 -17.34
C THR A 148 -1.88 2.95 -15.87
N GLY A 149 -1.18 1.88 -15.49
CA GLY A 149 -1.25 1.36 -14.13
C GLY A 149 -2.60 0.68 -13.86
N ALA A 150 -3.24 0.14 -14.91
CA ALA A 150 -4.58 -0.44 -14.83
C ALA A 150 -4.71 -1.63 -13.86
N GLY A 151 -3.61 -2.34 -13.55
CA GLY A 151 -3.58 -3.39 -12.53
C GLY A 151 -3.38 -2.89 -11.09
N GLY A 152 -3.22 -1.58 -10.87
CA GLY A 152 -3.12 -0.97 -9.55
C GLY A 152 -4.49 -0.69 -8.93
N SER A 153 -4.57 -0.40 -7.63
CA SER A 153 -5.87 -0.21 -6.94
C SER A 153 -6.73 0.91 -7.53
N ILE A 154 -6.14 2.06 -7.86
CA ILE A 154 -6.88 3.17 -8.49
C ILE A 154 -7.13 2.89 -9.97
N GLY A 155 -6.13 2.37 -10.71
CA GLY A 155 -6.26 2.10 -12.13
C GLY A 155 -7.31 1.03 -12.45
N SER A 156 -7.41 -0.01 -11.63
CA SER A 156 -8.40 -1.08 -11.78
C SER A 156 -9.81 -0.58 -11.51
N GLU A 157 -10.00 0.20 -10.44
CA GLU A 157 -11.31 0.80 -10.15
C GLU A 157 -11.70 1.84 -11.21
N LEU A 158 -10.78 2.68 -11.67
CA LEU A 158 -11.02 3.57 -12.81
C LEU A 158 -11.49 2.78 -14.03
N ALA A 159 -10.87 1.64 -14.34
CA ALA A 159 -11.27 0.80 -15.46
C ALA A 159 -12.70 0.27 -15.29
N SER A 160 -13.05 -0.23 -14.09
CA SER A 160 -14.39 -0.69 -13.76
C SER A 160 -15.44 0.43 -13.89
N GLN A 161 -15.13 1.62 -13.36
CA GLN A 161 -16.05 2.77 -13.41
C GLN A 161 -16.21 3.34 -14.82
N ILE A 162 -15.13 3.42 -15.59
CA ILE A 162 -15.15 3.89 -16.98
C ILE A 162 -15.88 2.91 -17.90
N LEU A 163 -15.79 1.60 -17.64
CA LEU A 163 -16.52 0.61 -18.43
C LEU A 163 -18.04 0.85 -18.38
N LYS A 164 -18.57 1.23 -17.21
CA LYS A 164 -19.98 1.62 -17.00
C LYS A 164 -20.39 2.88 -17.77
N CYS A 165 -19.42 3.69 -18.21
CA CYS A 165 -19.65 4.85 -19.07
C CYS A 165 -19.69 4.48 -20.57
N HIS A 166 -19.54 3.20 -20.92
CA HIS A 166 -19.60 2.67 -22.28
C HIS A 166 -18.71 3.39 -23.33
N PRO A 167 -17.39 3.52 -23.11
CA PRO A 167 -16.49 3.99 -24.18
C PRO A 167 -16.45 3.00 -25.34
N LYS A 168 -16.00 3.44 -26.53
CA LYS A 168 -15.83 2.55 -27.69
C LYS A 168 -14.73 1.52 -27.45
N LYS A 169 -13.65 1.95 -26.80
CA LYS A 169 -12.48 1.12 -26.52
C LYS A 169 -11.88 1.51 -25.17
N LEU A 170 -11.57 0.54 -24.33
CA LEU A 170 -10.88 0.70 -23.06
C LEU A 170 -9.56 -0.07 -23.08
N ILE A 171 -8.45 0.62 -22.87
CA ILE A 171 -7.10 0.06 -22.93
C ILE A 171 -6.49 0.02 -21.53
N LEU A 172 -6.17 -1.18 -21.07
CA LEU A 172 -5.57 -1.45 -19.77
C LEU A 172 -4.06 -1.61 -19.96
N LEU A 173 -3.28 -0.56 -19.66
CA LEU A 173 -1.83 -0.60 -19.79
C LEU A 173 -1.18 -0.82 -18.42
N GLY A 174 -0.31 -1.82 -18.31
CA GLY A 174 0.52 -1.99 -17.12
C GLY A 174 1.67 -2.97 -17.30
N LYS A 175 2.69 -2.84 -16.45
CA LYS A 175 3.90 -3.67 -16.48
C LYS A 175 3.71 -5.06 -15.86
N GLY A 176 2.85 -5.16 -14.84
CA GLY A 176 2.62 -6.41 -14.11
C GLY A 176 1.59 -7.28 -14.80
N GLU A 177 2.04 -8.32 -15.52
CA GLU A 177 1.19 -9.25 -16.27
C GLU A 177 0.09 -9.87 -15.40
N GLY A 178 0.43 -10.45 -14.25
CA GLY A 178 -0.58 -10.98 -13.32
C GLY A 178 -1.60 -9.95 -12.81
N SER A 179 -1.21 -8.69 -12.60
CA SER A 179 -2.15 -7.64 -12.19
C SER A 179 -3.07 -7.18 -13.31
N ILE A 180 -2.60 -7.22 -14.56
CA ILE A 180 -3.40 -6.91 -15.75
C ILE A 180 -4.35 -8.06 -16.06
N PHE A 181 -3.92 -9.31 -15.90
CA PHE A 181 -4.77 -10.48 -16.03
C PHE A 181 -5.96 -10.44 -15.05
N GLN A 182 -5.69 -10.09 -13.79
CA GLN A 182 -6.73 -9.97 -12.76
C GLN A 182 -7.81 -8.94 -13.15
N ILE A 183 -7.42 -7.72 -13.54
CA ILE A 183 -8.40 -6.71 -13.96
C ILE A 183 -9.09 -7.08 -15.28
N SER A 184 -8.41 -7.69 -16.25
CA SER A 184 -9.04 -8.19 -17.48
C SER A 184 -10.17 -9.17 -17.16
N THR A 185 -9.93 -10.11 -16.24
CA THR A 185 -10.92 -11.10 -15.80
C THR A 185 -12.11 -10.45 -15.11
N LEU A 186 -11.86 -9.48 -14.22
CA LEU A 186 -12.92 -8.71 -13.56
C LEU A 186 -13.78 -7.95 -14.59
N LEU A 187 -13.15 -7.28 -15.57
CA LEU A 187 -13.89 -6.54 -16.58
C LEU A 187 -14.66 -7.46 -17.52
N GLU A 188 -14.20 -8.67 -17.82
CA GLU A 188 -14.99 -9.63 -18.61
C GLU A 188 -16.33 -10.00 -17.96
N GLN A 189 -16.36 -10.09 -16.63
CA GLN A 189 -17.59 -10.29 -15.87
C GLN A 189 -18.47 -9.04 -15.95
N LEU A 190 -17.89 -7.87 -15.63
CA LEU A 190 -18.60 -6.60 -15.65
C LEU A 190 -19.14 -6.23 -17.04
N LYS A 191 -18.45 -6.62 -18.11
CA LYS A 191 -18.92 -6.45 -19.51
C LYS A 191 -20.27 -7.10 -19.73
N LYS A 192 -20.50 -8.28 -19.16
CA LYS A 192 -21.75 -9.02 -19.29
C LYS A 192 -22.86 -8.35 -18.49
N GLU A 193 -22.54 -7.94 -17.25
CA GLU A 193 -23.47 -7.27 -16.34
C GLU A 193 -23.95 -5.93 -16.91
N GLU A 194 -23.04 -5.13 -17.44
CA GLU A 194 -23.33 -3.81 -18.01
C GLU A 194 -23.75 -3.87 -19.49
N SER A 195 -23.82 -5.06 -20.11
CA SER A 195 -24.10 -5.20 -21.55
C SER A 195 -23.16 -4.37 -22.45
N TYR A 196 -21.89 -4.25 -22.05
CA TYR A 196 -20.88 -3.42 -22.71
C TYR A 196 -20.50 -3.98 -24.10
N GLN A 197 -20.71 -3.15 -25.14
CA GLN A 197 -20.48 -3.51 -26.55
C GLN A 197 -19.09 -3.08 -27.08
N GLY A 198 -18.32 -2.35 -26.29
CA GLY A 198 -17.00 -1.87 -26.72
C GLY A 198 -15.88 -2.90 -26.59
N GLU A 199 -14.70 -2.51 -27.05
CA GLU A 199 -13.50 -3.33 -26.98
C GLU A 199 -12.74 -3.07 -25.67
N VAL A 200 -12.26 -4.12 -25.00
CA VAL A 200 -11.33 -4.00 -23.88
C VAL A 200 -10.02 -4.65 -24.32
N ILE A 201 -8.91 -3.91 -24.24
CA ILE A 201 -7.60 -4.39 -24.66
C ILE A 201 -6.64 -4.33 -23.48
N SER A 202 -6.01 -5.46 -23.19
CA SER A 202 -4.96 -5.57 -22.17
C SER A 202 -3.59 -5.43 -22.83
N VAL A 203 -2.77 -4.50 -22.34
CA VAL A 203 -1.45 -4.17 -22.89
C VAL A 203 -0.39 -4.27 -21.79
N ILE A 204 0.59 -5.14 -22.02
CA ILE A 204 1.78 -5.23 -21.16
C ILE A 204 2.87 -4.33 -21.71
N ALA A 205 3.14 -3.24 -21.00
CA ALA A 205 4.14 -2.25 -21.37
C ALA A 205 4.70 -1.54 -20.13
N ASP A 206 5.94 -1.08 -20.23
CA ASP A 206 6.57 -0.21 -19.24
C ASP A 206 6.44 1.25 -19.70
N ILE A 207 5.94 2.13 -18.83
CA ILE A 207 5.84 3.56 -19.15
C ILE A 207 7.22 4.22 -19.31
N CYS A 208 8.28 3.57 -18.84
CA CYS A 208 9.65 4.03 -19.04
C CYS A 208 10.19 3.74 -20.46
N ASP A 209 9.53 2.87 -21.24
CA ASP A 209 9.89 2.58 -22.63
C ASP A 209 9.15 3.53 -23.57
N MET A 210 9.80 4.63 -23.91
CA MET A 210 9.22 5.69 -24.76
C MET A 210 8.90 5.20 -26.17
N GLU A 211 9.73 4.32 -26.75
CA GLU A 211 9.51 3.82 -28.12
C GLU A 211 8.29 2.91 -28.18
N GLN A 212 8.16 1.99 -27.21
CA GLN A 212 7.00 1.13 -27.09
C GLN A 212 5.73 1.96 -26.84
N LEU A 213 5.76 2.91 -25.91
CA LEU A 213 4.62 3.80 -25.65
C LEU A 213 4.19 4.56 -26.91
N PHE A 214 5.13 5.12 -27.65
CA PHE A 214 4.80 5.89 -28.85
C PHE A 214 4.15 5.03 -29.94
N ARG A 215 4.63 3.80 -30.14
CA ARG A 215 3.99 2.83 -31.04
C ARG A 215 2.56 2.50 -30.60
N LEU A 216 2.35 2.26 -29.30
CA LEU A 216 1.03 1.97 -28.73
C LEU A 216 0.06 3.14 -28.91
N PHE A 217 0.50 4.37 -28.62
CA PHE A 217 -0.32 5.57 -28.78
C PHE A 217 -0.67 5.81 -30.25
N LYS A 218 0.26 5.61 -31.19
CA LYS A 218 -0.01 5.69 -32.64
C LYS A 218 -0.97 4.62 -33.13
N GLN A 219 -0.82 3.39 -32.64
CA GLN A 219 -1.66 2.25 -33.03
C GLN A 219 -3.10 2.42 -32.53
N HIS A 220 -3.26 2.81 -31.27
CA HIS A 220 -4.56 2.83 -30.61
C HIS A 220 -5.26 4.18 -30.63
N LYS A 221 -4.51 5.28 -30.81
CA LYS A 221 -5.00 6.68 -30.85
C LYS A 221 -5.99 6.98 -29.72
N PRO A 222 -5.55 6.92 -28.44
CA PRO A 222 -6.43 7.22 -27.32
C PRO A 222 -6.93 8.67 -27.41
N ASP A 223 -8.21 8.88 -27.13
CA ASP A 223 -8.79 10.22 -26.98
C ASP A 223 -8.60 10.73 -25.55
N ILE A 224 -8.71 9.84 -24.56
CA ILE A 224 -8.63 10.17 -23.14
C ILE A 224 -7.61 9.24 -22.47
N VAL A 225 -6.73 9.81 -21.65
CA VAL A 225 -5.72 9.07 -20.89
C VAL A 225 -5.86 9.36 -19.39
N TYR A 226 -6.02 8.29 -18.60
CA TYR A 226 -5.88 8.33 -17.14
C TYR A 226 -4.53 7.73 -16.73
N HIS A 227 -3.68 8.55 -16.14
CA HIS A 227 -2.35 8.14 -15.71
C HIS A 227 -2.33 7.80 -14.21
N ALA A 228 -2.44 6.51 -13.88
CA ALA A 228 -2.40 5.98 -12.51
C ALA A 228 -1.16 5.12 -12.20
N ALA A 229 -0.20 5.01 -13.13
CA ALA A 229 1.03 4.26 -12.92
C ALA A 229 2.05 5.08 -12.10
N ALA A 230 2.38 4.61 -10.89
CA ALA A 230 3.42 5.21 -10.04
C ALA A 230 3.90 4.22 -8.97
N HIS A 231 5.11 4.44 -8.45
CA HIS A 231 5.53 3.91 -7.17
C HIS A 231 4.99 4.80 -6.04
N LYS A 232 4.31 4.18 -5.07
CA LYS A 232 3.58 4.87 -3.99
C LYS A 232 4.13 4.64 -2.56
N HIS A 233 5.01 3.66 -2.37
CA HIS A 233 5.46 3.26 -1.03
C HIS A 233 6.61 4.14 -0.55
N VAL A 234 6.32 5.10 0.34
CA VAL A 234 7.32 6.03 0.90
C VAL A 234 8.57 5.30 1.43
N PRO A 235 8.48 4.27 2.30
CA PRO A 235 9.69 3.64 2.84
C PRO A 235 10.56 2.93 1.80
N LEU A 236 9.92 2.39 0.75
CA LEU A 236 10.66 1.78 -0.37
C LEU A 236 11.34 2.88 -1.19
N MET A 237 10.64 3.97 -1.48
CA MET A 237 11.17 5.03 -2.34
C MET A 237 12.25 5.87 -1.65
N GLU A 238 12.23 6.03 -0.32
CA GLU A 238 13.33 6.67 0.40
C GLU A 238 14.68 5.98 0.16
N ASN A 239 14.67 4.66 -0.02
CA ASN A 239 15.87 3.86 -0.28
C ASN A 239 16.13 3.59 -1.78
N ASN A 240 15.23 4.04 -2.66
CA ASN A 240 15.26 3.72 -4.09
C ASN A 240 14.92 4.97 -4.92
N ALA A 241 15.61 6.08 -4.66
CA ALA A 241 15.38 7.36 -5.33
C ALA A 241 15.52 7.27 -6.85
N TYR A 242 16.47 6.47 -7.34
CA TYR A 242 16.65 6.22 -8.78
C TYR A 242 15.37 5.68 -9.42
N GLU A 243 14.76 4.64 -8.83
CA GLU A 243 13.53 4.03 -9.37
C GLU A 243 12.33 4.96 -9.19
N ALA A 244 12.29 5.76 -8.11
CA ALA A 244 11.29 6.80 -7.94
C ALA A 244 11.35 7.85 -9.07
N VAL A 245 12.54 8.36 -9.41
CA VAL A 245 12.74 9.31 -10.52
C VAL A 245 12.37 8.67 -11.85
N LYS A 246 12.93 7.49 -12.15
CA LYS A 246 12.71 6.78 -13.40
C LYS A 246 11.22 6.52 -13.64
N ASN A 247 10.51 5.97 -12.67
CA ASN A 247 9.12 5.60 -12.86
C ASN A 247 8.17 6.80 -12.73
N ASN A 248 8.29 7.59 -11.66
CA ASN A 248 7.30 8.63 -11.37
C ASN A 248 7.53 9.93 -12.15
N ILE A 249 8.77 10.26 -12.55
CA ILE A 249 9.06 11.46 -13.34
C ILE A 249 9.22 11.09 -14.81
N VAL A 250 10.24 10.27 -15.15
CA VAL A 250 10.54 9.96 -16.55
C VAL A 250 9.41 9.16 -17.19
N GLY A 251 8.88 8.14 -16.51
CA GLY A 251 7.73 7.38 -16.97
C GLY A 251 6.49 8.25 -17.22
N THR A 252 6.15 9.13 -16.28
CA THR A 252 5.05 10.10 -16.45
C THR A 252 5.30 11.01 -17.64
N TYR A 253 6.51 11.57 -17.77
CA TYR A 253 6.88 12.43 -18.89
C TYR A 253 6.72 11.72 -20.23
N ASN A 254 7.13 10.46 -20.35
CA ASN A 254 6.96 9.69 -21.58
C ASN A 254 5.48 9.54 -21.98
N VAL A 255 4.60 9.26 -21.03
CA VAL A 255 3.15 9.14 -21.30
C VAL A 255 2.58 10.50 -21.74
N ILE A 256 3.00 11.59 -21.09
CA ILE A 256 2.56 12.94 -21.46
C ILE A 256 3.07 13.33 -22.85
N GLN A 257 4.34 13.04 -23.17
CA GLN A 257 4.89 13.27 -24.52
C GLN A 257 4.15 12.45 -25.58
N ALA A 258 3.92 11.16 -25.33
CA ALA A 258 3.14 10.32 -26.24
C ALA A 258 1.73 10.87 -26.44
N SER A 259 1.10 11.37 -25.37
CA SER A 259 -0.24 11.99 -25.42
C SER A 259 -0.25 13.26 -26.27
N LYS A 260 0.72 14.14 -26.07
CA LYS A 260 0.90 15.37 -26.85
C LYS A 260 1.11 15.07 -28.33
N GLU A 261 2.04 14.17 -28.66
CA GLU A 261 2.43 13.86 -30.03
C GLU A 261 1.31 13.15 -30.83
N THR A 262 0.41 12.44 -30.16
CA THR A 262 -0.79 11.85 -30.80
C THR A 262 -2.05 12.68 -30.62
N GLU A 263 -1.94 13.93 -30.17
CA GLU A 263 -3.04 14.87 -29.95
C GLU A 263 -4.20 14.27 -29.12
N VAL A 264 -3.87 13.55 -28.03
CA VAL A 264 -4.87 13.10 -27.04
C VAL A 264 -5.70 14.30 -26.62
N GLU A 265 -7.02 14.17 -26.56
CA GLU A 265 -7.92 15.26 -26.21
C GLU A 265 -7.74 15.66 -24.74
N LYS A 266 -7.68 14.66 -23.86
CA LYS A 266 -7.63 14.87 -22.41
C LYS A 266 -6.70 13.89 -21.69
N PHE A 267 -5.81 14.43 -20.86
CA PHE A 267 -4.88 13.68 -20.03
C PHE A 267 -5.10 14.04 -18.55
N THR A 268 -5.39 13.03 -17.73
CA THR A 268 -5.58 13.21 -16.29
C THR A 268 -4.54 12.42 -15.52
N MET A 269 -3.68 13.12 -14.78
CA MET A 269 -2.71 12.51 -13.88
C MET A 269 -3.32 12.30 -12.49
N VAL A 270 -3.27 11.07 -12.00
CA VAL A 270 -3.58 10.75 -10.60
C VAL A 270 -2.38 11.15 -9.73
N SER A 271 -2.63 12.00 -8.73
CA SER A 271 -1.64 12.46 -7.76
C SER A 271 -2.12 12.26 -6.32
N THR A 272 -1.40 12.83 -5.34
CA THR A 272 -1.57 12.56 -3.92
C THR A 272 -1.32 13.83 -3.10
N ASP A 273 -1.98 13.91 -1.95
CA ASP A 273 -1.67 14.88 -0.87
C ASP A 273 -0.17 14.96 -0.53
N LYS A 274 0.59 13.87 -0.66
CA LYS A 274 2.04 13.82 -0.37
C LYS A 274 2.89 14.65 -1.33
N ALA A 275 2.32 15.11 -2.44
CA ALA A 275 2.95 16.06 -3.35
C ALA A 275 2.89 17.52 -2.82
N VAL A 276 2.11 17.77 -1.76
CA VAL A 276 1.96 19.06 -1.10
C VAL A 276 3.06 19.20 -0.03
N ASN A 277 3.91 20.22 -0.17
CA ASN A 277 5.11 20.44 0.66
C ASN A 277 5.90 19.14 0.95
N PRO A 278 6.38 18.42 -0.08
CA PRO A 278 6.88 17.06 0.10
C PRO A 278 8.15 17.01 0.97
N GLU A 279 8.14 16.09 1.94
CA GLU A 279 9.29 15.78 2.83
C GLU A 279 9.95 14.43 2.50
N ASN A 280 9.42 13.73 1.50
CA ASN A 280 9.90 12.43 1.04
C ASN A 280 10.04 12.36 -0.47
N ILE A 281 10.85 11.43 -0.95
CA ILE A 281 11.18 11.19 -2.36
C ILE A 281 9.92 10.88 -3.18
N MET A 282 9.00 10.08 -2.64
CA MET A 282 7.79 9.68 -3.36
C MET A 282 6.91 10.91 -3.64
N GLY A 283 6.64 11.72 -2.62
CA GLY A 283 5.91 12.98 -2.74
C GLY A 283 6.58 13.97 -3.68
N ALA A 284 7.91 14.15 -3.54
CA ALA A 284 8.69 15.05 -4.37
C ALA A 284 8.64 14.65 -5.85
N THR A 285 8.81 13.36 -6.17
CA THR A 285 8.71 12.89 -7.57
C THR A 285 7.32 13.09 -8.16
N LYS A 286 6.26 12.89 -7.37
CA LYS A 286 4.88 13.19 -7.81
C LYS A 286 4.70 14.69 -8.06
N ARG A 287 5.18 15.55 -7.18
CA ARG A 287 5.14 17.02 -7.34
C ARG A 287 5.86 17.49 -8.62
N LEU A 288 7.03 16.94 -8.92
CA LEU A 288 7.74 17.27 -10.17
C LEU A 288 6.99 16.76 -11.41
N ALA A 289 6.35 15.60 -11.33
CA ALA A 289 5.52 15.08 -12.41
C ALA A 289 4.24 15.92 -12.65
N GLU A 290 3.67 16.52 -11.60
CA GLU A 290 2.58 17.50 -11.74
C GLU A 290 3.04 18.73 -12.52
N LYS A 291 4.22 19.29 -12.18
CA LYS A 291 4.85 20.42 -12.90
C LYS A 291 4.97 20.12 -14.40
N LEU A 292 5.48 18.94 -14.76
CA LEU A 292 5.63 18.52 -16.16
C LEU A 292 4.28 18.31 -16.88
N THR A 293 3.27 17.80 -16.17
CA THR A 293 1.92 17.61 -16.72
C THR A 293 1.28 18.94 -17.09
N LEU A 294 1.39 19.91 -16.18
CA LEU A 294 0.81 21.24 -16.34
C LEU A 294 1.54 22.08 -17.40
N GLU A 295 2.87 21.93 -17.53
CA GLU A 295 3.63 22.52 -18.65
C GLU A 295 3.01 22.10 -19.99
N ILE A 296 2.70 20.82 -20.18
CA ILE A 296 2.23 20.31 -21.46
C ILE A 296 0.83 20.82 -21.80
N ASP A 297 -0.01 21.10 -20.80
CA ASP A 297 -1.29 21.76 -21.06
C ASP A 297 -1.09 23.15 -21.69
N THR A 298 -0.08 23.90 -21.24
CA THR A 298 0.18 25.27 -21.75
C THR A 298 0.74 25.28 -23.18
N ILE A 299 1.47 24.25 -23.58
CA ILE A 299 2.20 24.22 -24.86
C ILE A 299 1.61 23.23 -25.89
N SER A 300 0.46 22.61 -25.60
CA SER A 300 -0.15 21.62 -26.50
C SER A 300 -1.68 21.74 -26.59
N LYS A 301 -2.25 21.06 -27.58
CA LYS A 301 -3.71 20.89 -27.72
C LYS A 301 -4.27 19.91 -26.69
N THR A 302 -3.44 19.00 -26.17
CA THR A 302 -3.84 18.03 -25.14
C THR A 302 -4.16 18.77 -23.85
N LYS A 303 -5.40 18.64 -23.39
CA LYS A 303 -5.83 19.23 -22.13
C LYS A 303 -5.32 18.37 -20.98
N CYS A 304 -4.41 18.90 -20.17
CA CYS A 304 -3.85 18.16 -19.04
C CYS A 304 -4.36 18.70 -17.71
N ASN A 305 -4.76 17.80 -16.82
CA ASN A 305 -5.09 18.13 -15.44
C ASN A 305 -4.48 17.12 -14.48
N VAL A 306 -4.35 17.56 -13.23
CA VAL A 306 -3.87 16.74 -12.11
C VAL A 306 -5.00 16.60 -11.12
N VAL A 307 -5.20 15.40 -10.57
CA VAL A 307 -6.17 15.17 -9.49
C VAL A 307 -5.45 14.67 -8.24
N ARG A 308 -5.45 15.46 -7.18
CA ARG A 308 -4.91 15.10 -5.86
C ARG A 308 -6.00 14.63 -4.92
N PHE A 309 -5.67 13.60 -4.15
CA PHE A 309 -6.48 13.12 -3.03
C PHE A 309 -5.59 12.47 -1.98
N GLY A 310 -6.17 12.23 -0.80
CA GLY A 310 -5.47 11.62 0.32
C GLY A 310 -5.42 10.10 0.28
N ASN A 311 -5.41 9.49 1.46
CA ASN A 311 -5.35 8.04 1.56
C ASN A 311 -6.64 7.39 1.09
N VAL A 312 -6.49 6.25 0.42
CA VAL A 312 -7.61 5.44 -0.06
C VAL A 312 -7.63 4.11 0.67
N LEU A 313 -8.77 3.80 1.30
CA LEU A 313 -8.98 2.59 2.08
C LEU A 313 -8.92 1.34 1.20
N GLY A 314 -8.33 0.27 1.73
CA GLY A 314 -8.21 -0.99 1.00
C GLY A 314 -7.24 -1.00 -0.18
N SER A 315 -6.52 0.10 -0.44
CA SER A 315 -5.54 0.12 -1.51
C SER A 315 -4.40 -0.88 -1.24
N ARG A 316 -3.85 -1.48 -2.30
CA ARG A 316 -2.79 -2.50 -2.23
C ARG A 316 -1.61 -1.99 -1.42
N GLY A 317 -1.17 -2.80 -0.47
CA GLY A 317 -0.05 -2.52 0.44
C GLY A 317 -0.28 -1.35 1.40
N SER A 318 -1.53 -0.92 1.62
CA SER A 318 -1.86 0.08 2.65
C SER A 318 -1.96 -0.52 4.05
N VAL A 319 -2.10 0.35 5.05
CA VAL A 319 -2.09 -0.03 6.46
C VAL A 319 -3.27 -0.94 6.84
N PHE A 320 -4.48 -0.68 6.34
CA PHE A 320 -5.67 -1.44 6.76
C PHE A 320 -5.69 -2.91 6.29
N PRO A 321 -5.35 -3.27 5.04
CA PRO A 321 -5.15 -4.66 4.65
C PRO A 321 -4.14 -5.38 5.55
N LYS A 322 -3.02 -4.73 5.89
CA LYS A 322 -1.99 -5.30 6.78
C LYS A 322 -2.55 -5.53 8.19
N LEU A 323 -3.21 -4.54 8.77
CA LEU A 323 -3.81 -4.66 10.10
C LEU A 323 -4.91 -5.73 10.12
N TRP A 324 -5.74 -5.80 9.08
CA TRP A 324 -6.79 -6.81 8.95
C TRP A 324 -6.20 -8.24 8.93
N GLU A 325 -5.12 -8.43 8.17
CA GLU A 325 -4.35 -9.67 8.16
C GLU A 325 -3.72 -9.98 9.52
N GLN A 326 -3.14 -8.98 10.20
CA GLN A 326 -2.57 -9.13 11.54
C GLN A 326 -3.62 -9.57 12.57
N ILE A 327 -4.80 -8.95 12.56
CA ILE A 327 -5.94 -9.31 13.42
C ILE A 327 -6.31 -10.79 13.21
N HIS A 328 -6.50 -11.22 11.97
CA HIS A 328 -6.95 -12.59 11.67
C HIS A 328 -5.88 -13.64 11.92
N ARG A 329 -4.60 -13.28 11.80
CA ARG A 329 -3.47 -14.14 12.15
C ARG A 329 -3.18 -14.21 13.65
N GLY A 330 -3.81 -13.34 14.46
CA GLY A 330 -3.56 -13.29 15.90
C GLY A 330 -2.13 -12.84 16.25
N VAL A 331 -1.51 -12.03 15.39
CA VAL A 331 -0.20 -11.40 15.65
C VAL A 331 -0.40 -9.95 16.11
N PRO A 332 0.59 -9.34 16.80
CA PRO A 332 0.46 -7.96 17.25
C PRO A 332 0.15 -6.99 16.10
N LEU A 333 -0.75 -6.04 16.37
CA LEU A 333 -1.02 -4.94 15.45
C LEU A 333 0.12 -3.93 15.50
N THR A 334 0.73 -3.66 14.36
CA THR A 334 1.82 -2.67 14.27
C THR A 334 1.26 -1.33 13.84
N ILE A 335 1.13 -0.39 14.76
CA ILE A 335 0.56 0.95 14.53
C ILE A 335 1.71 1.95 14.55
N THR A 336 1.76 2.85 13.57
CA THR A 336 2.85 3.82 13.44
C THR A 336 2.87 4.79 14.63
N ASN A 337 1.79 5.55 14.82
CA ASN A 337 1.62 6.50 15.92
C ASN A 337 0.10 6.72 16.15
N PRO A 338 -0.37 6.76 17.41
CA PRO A 338 -1.80 6.90 17.71
C PRO A 338 -2.37 8.27 17.30
N GLU A 339 -1.57 9.33 17.38
CA GLU A 339 -1.97 10.71 17.06
C GLU A 339 -1.92 11.00 15.54
N MET A 340 -1.53 10.02 14.72
CA MET A 340 -1.42 10.18 13.28
C MET A 340 -2.82 10.39 12.67
N LYS A 341 -2.98 11.51 11.96
CA LYS A 341 -4.24 11.88 11.30
C LYS A 341 -4.12 11.77 9.79
N ARG A 342 -5.14 11.22 9.14
CA ARG A 342 -5.17 11.07 7.68
C ARG A 342 -6.56 11.34 7.12
N TYR A 343 -6.55 11.85 5.90
CA TYR A 343 -7.74 11.93 5.07
C TYR A 343 -8.02 10.56 4.45
N PHE A 344 -9.27 10.09 4.55
CA PHE A 344 -9.66 8.80 3.99
C PHE A 344 -10.88 8.90 3.07
N MET A 345 -10.84 8.08 2.04
CA MET A 345 -11.90 7.89 1.06
C MET A 345 -11.85 6.43 0.59
N THR A 346 -12.96 5.91 0.07
CA THR A 346 -12.97 4.56 -0.56
C THR A 346 -12.40 4.61 -1.97
N ILE A 347 -11.92 3.48 -2.50
CA ILE A 347 -11.40 3.38 -3.88
C ILE A 347 -12.50 3.76 -4.91
N PRO A 348 -13.76 3.27 -4.77
CA PRO A 348 -14.83 3.66 -5.69
C PRO A 348 -15.13 5.16 -5.64
N GLU A 349 -15.22 5.77 -4.45
CA GLU A 349 -15.47 7.21 -4.31
C GLU A 349 -14.35 8.03 -4.97
N ALA A 350 -13.09 7.69 -4.71
CA ALA A 350 -11.94 8.38 -5.30
C ALA A 350 -11.94 8.29 -6.83
N SER A 351 -12.21 7.10 -7.38
CA SER A 351 -12.20 6.88 -8.83
C SER A 351 -13.35 7.61 -9.53
N LYS A 352 -14.55 7.61 -8.93
CA LYS A 352 -15.70 8.40 -9.42
C LYS A 352 -15.41 9.90 -9.40
N LEU A 353 -14.79 10.41 -8.33
CA LEU A 353 -14.40 11.82 -8.24
C LEU A 353 -13.28 12.18 -9.22
N VAL A 354 -12.31 11.29 -9.47
CA VAL A 354 -11.30 11.49 -10.52
C VAL A 354 -11.94 11.58 -11.90
N ILE A 355 -12.90 10.71 -12.21
CA ILE A 355 -13.65 10.77 -13.47
C ILE A 355 -14.43 12.09 -13.55
N SER A 356 -15.18 12.45 -12.51
CA SER A 356 -15.94 13.71 -12.47
C SER A 356 -15.04 14.94 -12.64
N ALA A 357 -13.92 15.01 -11.90
CA ALA A 357 -12.94 16.08 -12.03
C ALA A 357 -12.31 16.12 -13.43
N SER A 358 -12.07 14.98 -14.06
CA SER A 358 -11.56 14.96 -15.43
C SER A 358 -12.55 15.53 -16.44
N MET A 359 -13.86 15.50 -16.21
CA MET A 359 -14.84 16.09 -17.15
C MET A 359 -14.78 17.63 -17.17
N LEU A 360 -14.21 18.25 -16.13
CA LEU A 360 -14.02 19.69 -16.04
C LEU A 360 -13.12 20.21 -17.18
N THR A 361 -13.43 21.41 -17.68
CA THR A 361 -12.80 21.99 -18.89
C THR A 361 -11.64 22.93 -18.59
N GLN A 362 -11.38 23.22 -17.32
CA GLN A 362 -10.31 24.10 -16.86
C GLN A 362 -8.96 23.60 -17.36
N ARG A 363 -8.15 24.54 -17.82
CA ARG A 363 -6.77 24.32 -18.28
C ARG A 363 -5.81 24.68 -17.16
N ASN A 364 -4.64 24.04 -17.17
CA ASN A 364 -3.58 24.25 -16.20
C ASN A 364 -4.05 24.12 -14.73
N ALA A 365 -4.97 23.16 -14.48
CA ALA A 365 -5.65 23.01 -13.20
C ALA A 365 -5.14 21.80 -12.41
N ILE A 366 -4.94 22.02 -11.11
CA ILE A 366 -4.83 20.95 -10.12
C ILE A 366 -6.17 20.84 -9.42
N PHE A 367 -6.86 19.73 -9.60
CA PHE A 367 -8.07 19.42 -8.85
C PHE A 367 -7.71 18.73 -7.55
N VAL A 368 -8.27 19.21 -6.44
CA VAL A 368 -8.12 18.59 -5.13
C VAL A 368 -9.48 18.10 -4.69
N LEU A 369 -9.57 16.80 -4.39
CA LEU A 369 -10.81 16.19 -3.97
C LEU A 369 -11.12 16.56 -2.51
N ASP A 370 -12.39 16.81 -2.24
CA ASP A 370 -12.89 17.02 -0.88
C ASP A 370 -12.82 15.70 -0.11
N MET A 371 -11.82 15.61 0.76
CA MET A 371 -11.60 14.44 1.59
C MET A 371 -12.34 14.50 2.93
N GLY A 372 -13.22 15.47 3.17
CA GLY A 372 -13.87 15.65 4.46
C GLY A 372 -12.85 15.90 5.58
N GLU A 373 -13.19 15.51 6.81
CA GLU A 373 -12.33 15.70 7.97
C GLU A 373 -11.23 14.64 8.08
N GLN A 374 -10.09 15.02 8.66
CA GLN A 374 -9.05 14.05 9.01
C GLN A 374 -9.53 13.12 10.12
N VAL A 375 -9.18 11.84 10.01
CA VAL A 375 -9.50 10.81 10.99
C VAL A 375 -8.22 10.33 11.64
N GLU A 376 -8.26 10.15 12.96
CA GLU A 376 -7.18 9.54 13.73
C GLU A 376 -7.04 8.06 13.38
N LEU A 377 -5.79 7.60 13.23
CA LEU A 377 -5.51 6.21 12.88
C LEU A 377 -6.02 5.25 13.95
N ASP A 378 -5.91 5.61 15.24
CA ASP A 378 -6.35 4.77 16.35
C ASP A 378 -7.87 4.53 16.33
N LEU A 379 -8.66 5.56 16.05
CA LEU A 379 -10.10 5.44 15.86
C LEU A 379 -10.46 4.45 14.73
N MET A 380 -9.69 4.47 13.65
CA MET A 380 -9.89 3.55 12.53
C MET A 380 -9.45 2.12 12.86
N VAL A 381 -8.40 1.96 13.67
CA VAL A 381 -7.98 0.65 14.19
C VAL A 381 -9.07 0.06 15.09
N ASP A 382 -9.66 0.85 15.97
CA ASP A 382 -10.76 0.40 16.84
C ASP A 382 -11.97 -0.08 16.06
N ARG A 383 -12.34 0.66 15.00
CA ARG A 383 -13.40 0.21 14.06
C ARG A 383 -13.02 -1.09 13.37
N LEU A 384 -11.77 -1.22 12.92
CA LEU A 384 -11.27 -2.43 12.27
C LEU A 384 -11.33 -3.65 13.20
N ILE A 385 -10.96 -3.48 14.48
CA ILE A 385 -11.07 -4.53 15.50
C ILE A 385 -12.53 -4.92 15.69
N SER A 386 -13.43 -3.95 15.86
CA SER A 386 -14.86 -4.20 16.00
C SER A 386 -15.43 -5.01 14.82
N LEU A 387 -15.09 -4.63 13.58
CA LEU A 387 -15.52 -5.33 12.36
C LEU A 387 -14.99 -6.76 12.25
N SER A 388 -13.87 -7.07 12.91
CA SER A 388 -13.34 -8.45 12.97
C SER A 388 -14.10 -9.37 13.92
N GLY A 389 -15.00 -8.82 14.75
CA GLY A 389 -15.70 -9.56 15.81
C GLY A 389 -14.82 -9.91 17.02
N LYS A 390 -13.56 -9.43 17.06
CA LYS A 390 -12.65 -9.62 18.20
C LYS A 390 -12.80 -8.49 19.22
N LYS A 391 -12.45 -8.78 20.47
CA LYS A 391 -12.40 -7.77 21.53
C LYS A 391 -11.05 -7.07 21.53
N LYS A 392 -11.03 -5.77 21.83
CA LYS A 392 -9.80 -4.96 21.86
C LYS A 392 -8.80 -5.50 22.90
N GLU A 393 -9.30 -6.02 24.01
CA GLU A 393 -8.49 -6.58 25.10
C GLU A 393 -7.73 -7.86 24.69
N ASP A 394 -8.22 -8.55 23.65
CA ASP A 394 -7.60 -9.78 23.12
C ASP A 394 -6.50 -9.48 22.08
N ILE A 395 -6.29 -8.19 21.74
CA ILE A 395 -5.37 -7.78 20.68
C ILE A 395 -4.19 -7.01 21.27
N VAL A 396 -2.99 -7.55 21.06
CA VAL A 396 -1.75 -6.85 21.38
C VAL A 396 -1.49 -5.77 20.33
N MET A 397 -1.33 -4.53 20.76
CA MET A 397 -0.96 -3.40 19.90
C MET A 397 0.47 -2.96 20.20
N GLU A 398 1.26 -2.79 19.16
CA GLU A 398 2.65 -2.32 19.22
C GLU A 398 2.78 -1.01 18.43
N TYR A 399 3.20 0.04 19.14
CA TYR A 399 3.49 1.34 18.52
C TYR A 399 4.93 1.35 18.01
N VAL A 400 5.09 1.32 16.69
CA VAL A 400 6.41 1.16 16.04
C VAL A 400 7.11 2.48 15.71
N GLY A 401 6.46 3.61 15.98
CA GLY A 401 6.99 4.94 15.72
C GLY A 401 6.83 5.39 14.27
N VAL A 402 7.03 6.69 14.04
CA VAL A 402 6.96 7.33 12.72
C VAL A 402 8.16 6.92 11.88
N ARG A 403 7.92 6.48 10.64
CA ARG A 403 8.97 6.06 9.71
C ARG A 403 9.59 7.28 9.02
N PRO A 404 10.85 7.20 8.57
CA PRO A 404 11.49 8.29 7.83
C PRO A 404 10.64 8.78 6.65
N GLY A 405 10.44 10.10 6.57
CA GLY A 405 9.68 10.76 5.50
C GLY A 405 8.15 10.72 5.64
N GLU A 406 7.60 10.12 6.70
CA GLU A 406 6.15 10.16 6.99
C GLU A 406 5.79 11.39 7.83
N LYS A 407 4.74 12.11 7.43
CA LYS A 407 4.19 13.24 8.18
C LYS A 407 3.22 12.79 9.27
N MET A 408 3.04 13.59 10.33
CA MET A 408 2.00 13.32 11.35
C MET A 408 0.59 13.60 10.81
N SER A 409 0.44 14.63 10.00
CA SER A 409 -0.77 14.97 9.24
C SER A 409 -0.39 15.38 7.83
N GLU A 410 -1.27 15.11 6.86
CA GLU A 410 -1.08 15.51 5.47
C GLU A 410 -1.85 16.80 5.18
N GLU A 411 -1.37 17.59 4.22
CA GLU A 411 -2.02 18.81 3.74
C GLU A 411 -2.68 18.54 2.37
N LEU A 412 -3.87 19.08 2.13
CA LEU A 412 -4.54 18.96 0.82
C LEU A 412 -4.15 20.10 -0.15
N PHE A 413 -3.75 21.26 0.39
CA PHE A 413 -3.38 22.45 -0.37
C PHE A 413 -2.14 23.09 0.25
N ASN A 414 -1.30 23.67 -0.61
CA ASN A 414 -0.39 24.72 -0.17
C ASN A 414 -1.18 26.01 0.06
N LYS A 415 -0.75 26.84 1.02
CA LYS A 415 -1.41 28.13 1.33
C LYS A 415 -1.58 29.05 0.12
N GLU A 416 -0.69 28.94 -0.86
CA GLU A 416 -0.67 29.75 -2.08
C GLU A 416 -1.46 29.13 -3.25
N GLU A 417 -1.87 27.85 -3.13
CA GLU A 417 -2.50 27.11 -4.21
C GLU A 417 -4.03 27.15 -4.17
N PHE A 418 -4.66 27.39 -3.01
CA PHE A 418 -6.12 27.33 -2.93
C PHE A 418 -6.78 28.46 -3.75
N SER A 419 -7.62 28.08 -4.72
CA SER A 419 -8.41 29.02 -5.52
C SER A 419 -9.86 29.02 -5.07
N SER A 420 -10.61 27.96 -5.41
CA SER A 420 -12.07 27.93 -5.23
C SER A 420 -12.64 26.53 -5.39
N LYS A 421 -13.90 26.34 -4.98
CA LYS A 421 -14.67 25.11 -5.24
C LYS A 421 -15.28 25.19 -6.64
N VAL A 422 -14.99 24.22 -7.49
CA VAL A 422 -15.42 24.21 -8.91
C VAL A 422 -16.49 23.16 -9.21
N SER A 423 -16.65 22.16 -8.35
CA SER A 423 -17.73 21.18 -8.43
C SER A 423 -18.05 20.62 -7.05
N ASN A 424 -19.09 19.80 -6.95
CA ASN A 424 -19.39 19.07 -5.73
C ASN A 424 -18.18 18.17 -5.38
N LYS A 425 -17.63 18.36 -4.18
CA LYS A 425 -16.41 17.68 -3.69
C LYS A 425 -15.13 17.88 -4.53
N VAL A 426 -15.03 18.92 -5.36
CA VAL A 426 -13.81 19.24 -6.12
C VAL A 426 -13.44 20.71 -5.99
N TYR A 427 -12.20 20.96 -5.59
CA TYR A 427 -11.58 22.27 -5.54
C TYR A 427 -10.55 22.41 -6.65
N GLU A 428 -10.36 23.63 -7.14
CA GLU A 428 -9.28 23.98 -8.05
C GLU A 428 -8.15 24.65 -7.29
N GLY A 429 -6.92 24.27 -7.64
CA GLY A 429 -5.70 24.89 -7.17
C GLY A 429 -5.03 25.69 -8.29
N ASN A 430 -4.61 26.92 -7.97
CA ASN A 430 -3.79 27.73 -8.85
C ASN A 430 -2.37 27.20 -8.86
N TYR A 431 -1.80 27.06 -10.05
CA TYR A 431 -0.45 26.55 -10.19
C TYR A 431 0.36 27.29 -11.24
N TYR A 432 1.57 27.68 -10.86
CA TYR A 432 2.54 28.28 -11.77
C TYR A 432 3.87 27.54 -11.63
N THR A 433 4.46 27.18 -12.77
CA THR A 433 5.83 26.67 -12.84
C THR A 433 6.64 27.61 -13.70
N SER A 434 7.72 28.16 -13.17
CA SER A 434 8.62 29.00 -13.96
C SER A 434 9.42 28.16 -14.97
N MET A 435 9.88 28.80 -16.05
CA MET A 435 10.72 28.14 -17.05
C MET A 435 12.02 27.60 -16.44
N SER A 436 12.61 28.29 -15.45
CA SER A 436 13.82 27.83 -14.76
C SER A 436 13.58 26.54 -13.97
N GLU A 437 12.43 26.40 -13.33
CA GLU A 437 12.07 25.16 -12.63
C GLU A 437 11.89 24.01 -13.61
N LEU A 438 11.23 24.23 -14.75
CA LEU A 438 11.05 23.21 -15.78
C LEU A 438 12.39 22.74 -16.36
N LEU A 439 13.31 23.68 -16.64
CA LEU A 439 14.66 23.35 -17.09
C LEU A 439 15.43 22.54 -16.04
N ALA A 440 15.29 22.87 -14.76
CA ALA A 440 15.92 22.12 -13.68
C ALA A 440 15.37 20.69 -13.53
N ILE A 441 14.06 20.49 -13.78
CA ILE A 441 13.46 19.15 -13.80
C ILE A 441 13.98 18.34 -15.00
N LYS A 442 14.07 18.96 -16.19
CA LYS A 442 14.62 18.32 -17.39
C LYS A 442 16.11 17.97 -17.22
N ASP A 443 16.89 18.83 -16.56
CA ASP A 443 18.27 18.54 -16.17
C ASP A 443 18.37 17.34 -15.21
N LEU A 444 17.50 17.29 -14.19
CA LEU A 444 17.42 16.12 -13.31
C LEU A 444 17.16 14.84 -14.13
N MET A 445 16.19 14.86 -15.04
CA MET A 445 15.85 13.70 -15.88
C MET A 445 17.00 13.26 -16.80
N ALA A 446 17.83 14.19 -17.27
CA ALA A 446 19.00 13.87 -18.09
C ALA A 446 20.11 13.21 -17.25
N ASN A 447 20.28 13.63 -16.00
CA ASN A 447 21.48 13.34 -15.20
C ASN A 447 21.27 12.39 -14.02
N TYR A 448 20.03 12.03 -13.66
CA TYR A 448 19.74 11.23 -12.44
C TYR A 448 20.45 9.86 -12.41
N LYS A 449 20.81 9.29 -13.56
CA LYS A 449 21.40 7.95 -13.64
C LYS A 449 22.79 7.83 -13.01
N GLY A 450 23.51 8.94 -12.91
CA GLY A 450 24.85 9.00 -12.32
C GLY A 450 24.87 9.43 -10.85
N MET A 451 23.72 9.68 -10.23
CA MET A 451 23.61 10.22 -8.87
C MET A 451 23.31 9.11 -7.86
N ASP A 452 23.92 9.18 -6.68
CA ASP A 452 23.57 8.30 -5.56
C ASP A 452 22.22 8.69 -4.93
N ASN A 453 21.71 7.83 -4.05
CA ASN A 453 20.39 7.99 -3.45
C ASN A 453 20.23 9.28 -2.63
N GLU A 454 21.25 9.67 -1.87
CA GLU A 454 21.18 10.85 -1.00
C GLU A 454 21.25 12.14 -1.82
N THR A 455 22.13 12.18 -2.82
CA THR A 455 22.21 13.29 -3.79
C THR A 455 20.86 13.47 -4.51
N LEU A 456 20.24 12.37 -4.98
CA LEU A 456 18.92 12.42 -5.59
C LEU A 456 17.84 12.91 -4.62
N ARG A 457 17.85 12.40 -3.39
CA ARG A 457 16.92 12.82 -2.34
C ARG A 457 16.97 14.33 -2.13
N GLN A 458 18.16 14.88 -1.93
CA GLN A 458 18.36 16.32 -1.70
C GLN A 458 17.91 17.15 -2.90
N LYS A 459 18.30 16.76 -4.13
CA LYS A 459 17.91 17.47 -5.36
C LYS A 459 16.40 17.42 -5.58
N LEU A 460 15.76 16.28 -5.33
CA LEU A 460 14.31 16.12 -5.45
C LEU A 460 13.55 17.04 -4.47
N LEU A 461 13.92 17.01 -3.19
CA LEU A 461 13.26 17.82 -2.17
C LEU A 461 13.47 19.32 -2.42
N LEU A 462 14.67 19.71 -2.86
CA LEU A 462 14.95 21.09 -3.24
C LEU A 462 14.05 21.54 -4.40
N LEU A 463 14.04 20.81 -5.51
CA LEU A 463 13.25 21.18 -6.69
C LEU A 463 11.74 21.16 -6.45
N ALA A 464 11.26 20.23 -5.61
CA ALA A 464 9.83 20.09 -5.34
C ALA A 464 9.30 21.21 -4.42
N ASN A 465 10.14 21.73 -3.51
CA ASN A 465 9.79 22.79 -2.56
C ASN A 465 10.25 24.19 -2.98
N GLN A 466 10.95 24.32 -4.11
CA GLN A 466 11.17 25.64 -4.71
C GLN A 466 9.83 26.20 -5.18
N SER A 467 9.41 27.28 -4.53
CA SER A 467 8.40 28.23 -4.99
C SER A 467 9.14 29.53 -5.30
N VAL A 468 9.00 30.07 -6.51
CA VAL A 468 9.36 31.48 -6.72
C VAL A 468 8.20 32.30 -6.13
N PRO A 469 8.42 33.15 -5.11
CA PRO A 469 7.38 34.04 -4.65
C PRO A 469 6.91 34.94 -5.81
N GLN A 470 5.61 35.17 -5.91
CA GLN A 470 5.09 36.27 -6.72
C GLN A 470 5.68 37.58 -6.17
N ASN A 471 6.68 38.14 -6.84
CA ASN A 471 7.02 39.53 -6.63
C ASN A 471 5.82 40.36 -7.08
N VAL A 472 5.10 40.88 -6.09
CA VAL A 472 4.61 42.26 -6.00
C VAL A 472 4.69 43.01 -7.33
N SER A 473 3.51 43.30 -7.88
CA SER A 473 3.22 44.40 -8.81
C SER A 473 4.45 45.13 -9.37
N MET A 474 4.94 44.70 -10.53
CA MET A 474 5.57 45.67 -11.43
C MET A 474 4.44 46.45 -12.08
N GLY A 475 4.11 47.59 -11.45
CA GLY A 475 3.31 48.60 -12.11
C GLY A 475 4.04 49.07 -13.37
N LEU A 476 3.35 48.98 -14.49
CA LEU A 476 3.30 49.97 -15.57
C LEU A 476 1.91 49.89 -16.20
#